data_AF-A0A2V8P419-F1
#
_entry.id   AF-A0A2V8P419-F1
#
_cell.length_a   1.000
_cell.length_b   1.000
_cell.length_c   1.000
_cell.angle_alpha   90.00
_cell.angle_beta   90.00
_cell.angle_gamma   90.00
#
_symmetry.space_group_name_H-M   'P 1'
#
loop_
_entity.id
_entity.type
_entity.pdbx_description
1 polymer ?
#
loop_
_entity_poly.entity_id
_entity_poly.type
_entity_poly.pdbx_seq_one_letter_code
_entity_poly.pdbx_strand_id
1 'polypeptide(L)'
;MKYYLYRGLIVEIEYLKSTNILNAAERFTDNWPWEADQYRNRIALYERHRWLRKLDDAVAKNDKTGSVEAIRKSFMMMTESMAVLKNAIRTNDTVGILSRGRMLAEDAARIVLLLNRRYVTTTSWLWKIVFDLRTKPKDFKELVEKMSGFVPTTREEVVASSERLYKEMSELVTQAGVKIECDDLWV
;
A
#
# COMPACT_ATOMS: atom_id res chain seq x y z
N MET A 1 7.84 16.73 14.86
CA MET A 1 8.31 16.84 13.47
C MET A 1 8.61 18.29 13.17
N LYS A 2 9.75 18.59 12.54
CA LYS A 2 10.10 19.92 12.04
C LYS A 2 10.66 19.78 10.62
N TYR A 3 10.20 20.64 9.72
CA TYR A 3 10.70 20.72 8.35
C TYR A 3 11.55 21.97 8.17
N TYR A 4 12.65 21.83 7.45
CA TYR A 4 13.54 22.91 7.06
C TYR A 4 13.79 22.84 5.56
N LEU A 5 13.96 23.99 4.91
CA LEU A 5 14.45 24.08 3.54
C LEU A 5 15.84 24.71 3.58
N TYR A 6 16.87 23.94 3.27
CA TYR A 6 18.26 24.40 3.28
C TYR A 6 18.90 24.17 1.92
N ARG A 7 19.22 25.26 1.21
CA ARG A 7 19.85 25.21 -0.13
C ARG A 7 19.09 24.32 -1.13
N GLY A 8 17.76 24.37 -1.12
CA GLY A 8 16.91 23.55 -1.99
C GLY A 8 16.69 22.11 -1.51
N LEU A 9 17.28 21.71 -0.38
CA LEU A 9 17.04 20.41 0.24
C LEU A 9 16.00 20.53 1.36
N ILE A 10 14.96 19.70 1.29
CA ILE A 10 14.01 19.52 2.39
C ILE A 10 14.70 18.63 3.43
N VAL A 11 14.82 19.14 4.66
CA VAL A 11 15.35 18.40 5.81
C VAL A 11 14.22 18.24 6.81
N GLU A 12 13.83 16.99 7.04
CA GLU A 12 12.86 16.60 8.06
C GLU A 12 13.61 16.11 9.29
N ILE A 13 13.28 16.66 10.47
CA ILE A 13 13.83 16.22 11.75
C ILE A 13 12.69 15.83 12.68
N GLU A 14 12.74 14.58 13.11
CA GLU A 14 11.78 14.00 14.04
C GLU A 14 12.42 13.65 15.38
N TYR A 15 11.77 14.06 16.47
CA TYR A 15 12.14 13.70 17.84
C TYR A 15 11.10 12.73 18.38
N LEU A 16 11.30 11.46 18.09
CA LEU A 16 10.34 10.42 18.44
C LEU A 16 10.68 9.78 19.79
N LYS A 17 9.65 9.37 20.52
CA LYS A 17 9.84 8.52 21.71
C LYS A 17 10.36 7.16 21.26
N SER A 18 11.47 6.71 21.86
CA SER A 18 12.08 5.41 21.57
C SER A 18 11.07 4.26 21.53
N THR A 19 10.16 4.20 22.51
CA THR A 19 9.13 3.16 22.61
C THR A 19 8.20 3.16 21.41
N ASN A 20 7.86 4.33 20.87
CA ASN A 20 6.93 4.44 19.75
C ASN A 20 7.56 3.92 18.46
N ILE A 21 8.83 4.26 18.18
CA ILE A 21 9.56 3.72 17.02
C ILE A 21 9.64 2.20 17.12
N LEU A 22 10.08 1.66 18.26
CA LEU A 22 10.23 0.21 18.42
C LEU A 22 8.88 -0.50 18.23
N ASN A 23 7.82 0.00 18.86
CA ASN A 23 6.48 -0.55 18.69
C ASN A 23 5.97 -0.48 17.25
N ALA A 24 6.30 0.58 16.51
CA ALA A 24 5.92 0.70 15.10
C ALA A 24 6.72 -0.26 14.22
N ALA A 25 8.04 -0.37 14.44
CA ALA A 25 8.92 -1.28 13.72
C ALA A 25 8.57 -2.77 13.94
N GLU A 26 7.96 -3.12 15.07
CA GLU A 26 7.45 -4.48 15.34
C GLU A 26 6.16 -4.82 14.58
N ARG A 27 5.39 -3.84 14.10
CA ARG A 27 4.04 -4.07 13.56
C ARG A 27 4.01 -4.24 12.05
N PHE A 28 3.29 -5.26 11.59
CA PHE A 28 3.00 -5.47 10.17
C PHE A 28 1.60 -4.94 9.86
N THR A 29 1.52 -3.65 9.52
CA THR A 29 0.25 -2.94 9.23
C THR A 29 -0.01 -2.85 7.72
N ASP A 30 -1.17 -2.34 7.35
CA ASP A 30 -1.50 -1.96 5.97
C ASP A 30 -0.55 -0.91 5.38
N ASN A 31 0.04 -0.05 6.22
CA ASN A 31 1.00 0.96 5.78
C ASN A 31 2.46 0.45 5.72
N TRP A 32 2.70 -0.79 6.16
CA TRP A 32 4.04 -1.38 6.23
C TRP A 32 4.85 -1.26 4.93
N PRO A 33 4.28 -1.47 3.71
CA PRO A 33 5.06 -1.35 2.49
C PRO A 33 5.70 0.02 2.26
N TRP A 34 5.16 1.08 2.87
CA TRP A 34 5.63 2.46 2.75
C TRP A 34 6.59 2.83 3.88
N GLU A 35 6.38 2.25 5.06
CA GLU A 35 7.10 2.62 6.27
C GLU A 35 8.32 1.74 6.55
N ALA A 36 8.35 0.51 6.03
CA ALA A 36 9.32 -0.50 6.45
C ALA A 36 10.77 -0.13 6.18
N ASP A 37 11.06 0.63 5.11
CA ASP A 37 12.42 1.05 4.76
C ASP A 37 13.02 1.97 5.83
N GLN A 38 12.21 2.85 6.44
CA GLN A 38 12.69 3.84 7.41
C GLN A 38 13.34 3.20 8.65
N TYR A 39 12.94 1.98 9.00
CA TYR A 39 13.49 1.24 10.14
C TYR A 39 14.73 0.41 9.76
N ARG A 40 14.96 0.17 8.46
CA ARG A 40 15.97 -0.75 7.94
C ARG A 40 17.14 -0.02 7.29
N ASN A 41 16.86 1.01 6.51
CA ASN A 41 17.83 1.78 5.76
C ASN A 41 18.18 3.07 6.51
N ARG A 42 19.39 3.13 7.08
CA ARG A 42 19.79 4.23 7.97
C ARG A 42 21.30 4.42 8.02
N ILE A 43 21.70 5.68 8.19
CA ILE A 43 23.08 6.06 8.52
C ILE A 43 23.11 6.45 10.00
N ALA A 44 23.88 5.71 10.79
CA ALA A 44 24.01 5.97 12.22
C ALA A 44 25.00 7.12 12.47
N LEU A 45 24.48 8.28 12.85
CA LEU A 45 25.31 9.42 13.27
C LEU A 45 25.67 9.34 14.76
N TYR A 46 24.79 8.76 15.58
CA TYR A 46 24.95 8.64 17.02
C TYR A 46 24.02 7.59 17.61
N GLU A 47 24.48 6.83 18.61
CA GLU A 47 23.60 5.98 19.43
C GLU A 47 24.06 5.90 20.90
N ARG A 48 23.13 5.51 21.78
CA ARG A 48 23.40 5.10 23.17
C ARG A 48 22.69 3.79 23.48
N HIS A 49 23.24 3.03 24.42
CA HIS A 49 22.60 1.83 24.99
C HIS A 49 22.18 0.77 23.94
N ARG A 50 22.96 0.65 22.84
CA ARG A 50 22.71 -0.29 21.74
C ARG A 50 21.29 -0.15 21.18
N TRP A 51 20.80 1.08 21.06
CA TRP A 51 19.43 1.34 20.64
C TRP A 51 19.15 0.80 19.23
N LEU A 52 20.12 0.90 18.32
CA LEU A 52 19.94 0.38 16.96
C LEU A 52 19.78 -1.14 16.93
N ARG A 53 20.44 -1.86 17.84
CA ARG A 53 20.23 -3.31 17.99
C ARG A 53 18.80 -3.64 18.43
N LYS A 54 18.21 -2.85 19.33
CA LYS A 54 16.80 -3.03 19.72
C LYS A 54 15.85 -2.80 18.56
N LEU A 55 16.18 -1.85 17.68
CA LEU A 55 15.43 -1.61 16.45
C LEU A 55 15.55 -2.79 15.48
N ASP A 56 16.74 -3.37 15.33
CA ASP A 56 16.93 -4.58 14.52
C ASP A 56 16.15 -5.78 15.07
N ASP A 57 16.13 -5.96 16.39
CA ASP A 57 15.33 -7.00 17.05
C ASP A 57 13.82 -6.78 16.82
N ALA A 58 13.36 -5.53 16.84
CA ALA A 58 11.98 -5.15 16.53
C ALA A 58 11.59 -5.49 15.08
N VAL A 59 12.46 -5.12 14.13
CA VAL A 59 12.31 -5.47 12.70
C VAL A 59 12.27 -6.99 12.51
N ALA A 60 13.13 -7.74 13.20
CA ALA A 60 13.18 -9.20 13.10
C ALA A 60 11.89 -9.88 13.62
N LYS A 61 11.19 -9.28 14.58
CA LYS A 61 9.86 -9.76 15.03
C LYS A 61 8.80 -9.47 13.97
N ASN A 62 8.83 -8.27 13.40
CA ASN A 62 7.92 -7.87 12.33
C ASN A 62 8.03 -8.78 11.09
N ASP A 63 9.24 -9.16 10.71
CA ASP A 63 9.50 -10.05 9.58
C ASP A 63 8.81 -11.41 9.74
N LYS A 64 8.53 -11.84 10.98
CA LYS A 64 7.83 -13.10 11.33
C LYS A 64 6.33 -12.92 11.57
N THR A 65 5.82 -11.69 11.59
CA THR A 65 4.40 -11.40 11.89
C THR A 65 3.53 -11.73 10.68
N GLY A 66 2.36 -12.34 10.93
CA GLY A 66 1.37 -12.63 9.89
C GLY A 66 0.84 -11.37 9.20
N SER A 67 0.48 -11.48 7.92
CA SER A 67 0.02 -10.37 7.09
C SER A 67 -1.50 -10.28 6.92
N VAL A 68 -2.26 -11.23 7.48
CA VAL A 68 -3.71 -11.39 7.25
C VAL A 68 -4.49 -10.11 7.55
N GLU A 69 -4.30 -9.52 8.73
CA GLU A 69 -5.01 -8.28 9.12
C GLU A 69 -4.67 -7.09 8.21
N ALA A 70 -3.39 -6.94 7.86
CA ALA A 70 -2.92 -5.86 6.99
C ALA A 70 -3.51 -5.98 5.58
N ILE A 71 -3.57 -7.22 5.05
CA ILE A 71 -4.17 -7.50 3.75
C ILE A 71 -5.68 -7.26 3.81
N ARG A 72 -6.37 -7.76 4.86
CA ARG A 72 -7.82 -7.54 5.05
C ARG A 72 -8.16 -6.06 5.07
N LYS A 73 -7.47 -5.27 5.91
CA LYS A 73 -7.68 -3.83 5.99
C LYS A 73 -7.41 -3.13 4.65
N SER A 74 -6.34 -3.52 3.95
CA SER A 74 -6.04 -2.97 2.62
C SER A 74 -7.11 -3.27 1.58
N PHE A 75 -7.67 -4.49 1.62
CA PHE A 75 -8.77 -4.87 0.74
C PHE A 75 -10.07 -4.13 1.08
N MET A 76 -10.34 -3.84 2.36
CA MET A 76 -11.48 -3.01 2.76
C MET A 76 -11.37 -1.58 2.21
N MET A 77 -10.17 -0.98 2.24
CA MET A 77 -9.94 0.34 1.62
C MET A 77 -10.16 0.29 0.10
N MET A 78 -9.67 -0.75 -0.57
CA MET A 78 -9.92 -0.94 -2.01
C MET A 78 -11.43 -1.09 -2.32
N THR A 79 -12.17 -1.77 -1.43
CA THR A 79 -13.64 -1.91 -1.54
C THR A 79 -14.35 -0.56 -1.44
N GLU A 80 -13.91 0.31 -0.52
CA GLU A 80 -14.42 1.67 -0.42
C GLU A 80 -14.15 2.46 -1.71
N SER A 81 -12.93 2.43 -2.22
CA SER A 81 -12.56 3.05 -3.50
C SER A 81 -13.45 2.57 -4.65
N MET A 82 -13.79 1.27 -4.67
CA MET A 82 -14.69 0.69 -5.67
C MET A 82 -16.14 1.18 -5.51
N ALA A 83 -16.62 1.35 -4.28
CA ALA A 83 -17.95 1.92 -4.02
C ALA A 83 -18.03 3.37 -4.51
N VAL A 84 -16.98 4.17 -4.30
CA VAL A 84 -16.92 5.55 -4.79
C VAL A 84 -16.86 5.62 -6.32
N LEU A 85 -16.12 4.71 -6.97
CA LEU A 85 -16.12 4.59 -8.44
C LEU A 85 -17.55 4.32 -8.96
N LYS A 86 -18.27 3.38 -8.35
CA LYS A 86 -19.67 3.07 -8.72
C LYS A 86 -20.59 4.29 -8.60
N ASN A 87 -20.38 5.13 -7.58
CA ASN A 87 -21.14 6.37 -7.43
C ASN A 87 -20.80 7.37 -8.53
N ALA A 88 -19.52 7.55 -8.89
CA ALA A 88 -19.11 8.42 -9.99
C ALA A 88 -19.67 7.96 -11.34
N ILE A 89 -19.76 6.64 -11.57
CA ILE A 89 -20.43 6.07 -12.75
C ILE A 89 -21.91 6.49 -12.79
N ARG A 90 -22.63 6.34 -11.66
CA ARG A 90 -24.06 6.70 -11.56
C ARG A 90 -24.33 8.18 -11.79
N THR A 91 -23.45 9.05 -11.32
CA THR A 91 -23.59 10.51 -11.47
C THR A 91 -22.97 11.05 -12.76
N ASN A 92 -22.44 10.17 -13.62
CA ASN A 92 -21.74 10.55 -14.85
C ASN A 92 -20.53 11.49 -14.61
N ASP A 93 -19.90 11.39 -13.43
CA ASP A 93 -18.74 12.19 -13.06
C ASP A 93 -17.46 11.58 -13.66
N THR A 94 -17.08 12.11 -14.83
CA THR A 94 -15.90 11.63 -15.55
C THR A 94 -14.60 11.85 -14.76
N VAL A 95 -14.47 13.00 -14.08
CA VAL A 95 -13.27 13.29 -13.27
C VAL A 95 -13.20 12.33 -12.08
N GLY A 96 -14.35 12.07 -11.43
CA GLY A 96 -14.48 11.08 -10.37
C GLY A 96 -14.06 9.68 -10.83
N ILE A 97 -14.48 9.25 -12.01
CA ILE A 97 -14.11 7.94 -12.56
C ILE A 97 -12.59 7.84 -12.76
N LEU A 98 -11.99 8.82 -13.44
CA LEU A 98 -10.55 8.81 -13.72
C LEU A 98 -9.72 8.88 -12.43
N SER A 99 -10.11 9.76 -11.49
CA SER A 99 -9.44 9.89 -10.20
C SER A 99 -9.53 8.60 -9.38
N ARG A 100 -10.67 7.90 -9.41
CA ARG A 100 -10.86 6.67 -8.64
C ARG A 100 -10.20 5.46 -9.29
N GLY A 101 -10.08 5.42 -10.62
CA GLY A 101 -9.27 4.42 -11.32
C GLY A 101 -7.83 4.42 -10.81
N ARG A 102 -7.20 5.59 -10.70
CA ARG A 102 -5.86 5.73 -10.13
C ARG A 102 -5.78 5.28 -8.66
N MET A 103 -6.74 5.69 -7.83
CA MET A 103 -6.75 5.32 -6.41
C MET A 103 -6.88 3.80 -6.22
N LEU A 104 -7.75 3.15 -7.00
CA LEU A 104 -7.89 1.69 -7.00
C LEU A 104 -6.60 0.97 -7.41
N ALA A 105 -5.85 1.54 -8.37
CA ALA A 105 -4.56 0.99 -8.75
C ALA A 105 -3.55 1.08 -7.60
N GLU A 106 -3.52 2.20 -6.86
CA GLU A 106 -2.65 2.38 -5.68
C GLU A 106 -3.04 1.45 -4.53
N ASP A 107 -4.34 1.26 -4.27
CA ASP A 107 -4.85 0.29 -3.29
C ASP A 107 -4.46 -1.15 -3.67
N ALA A 108 -4.61 -1.52 -4.95
CA ALA A 108 -4.20 -2.83 -5.46
C ALA A 108 -2.68 -3.04 -5.31
N ALA A 109 -1.87 -2.03 -5.63
CA ALA A 109 -0.42 -2.06 -5.46
C ALA A 109 -0.02 -2.31 -4.01
N ARG A 110 -0.69 -1.67 -3.04
CA ARG A 110 -0.48 -1.92 -1.60
C ARG A 110 -0.75 -3.37 -1.22
N ILE A 111 -1.85 -3.95 -1.69
CA ILE A 111 -2.19 -5.36 -1.42
C ILE A 111 -1.16 -6.30 -2.05
N VAL A 112 -0.75 -6.04 -3.30
CA VAL A 112 0.29 -6.82 -3.98
C VAL A 112 1.62 -6.76 -3.21
N LEU A 113 2.02 -5.59 -2.71
CA LEU A 113 3.21 -5.45 -1.85
C LEU A 113 3.10 -6.31 -0.58
N LEU A 114 1.96 -6.27 0.11
CA LEU A 114 1.71 -7.06 1.31
C LEU A 114 1.73 -8.57 1.04
N LEU A 115 1.09 -9.02 -0.04
CA LEU A 115 1.06 -10.43 -0.46
C LEU A 115 2.47 -10.98 -0.75
N ASN A 116 3.37 -10.13 -1.25
CA ASN A 116 4.75 -10.51 -1.54
C ASN A 116 5.72 -10.18 -0.39
N ARG A 117 5.22 -9.62 0.73
CA ARG A 117 6.03 -9.05 1.85
C ARG A 117 7.16 -8.15 1.34
N ARG A 118 6.83 -7.25 0.41
CA ARG A 118 7.75 -6.26 -0.16
C ARG A 118 7.38 -4.87 0.29
N TYR A 119 8.40 -4.05 0.50
CA TYR A 119 8.29 -2.63 0.79
C TYR A 119 9.03 -1.83 -0.28
N VAL A 120 8.68 -0.55 -0.39
CA VAL A 120 9.32 0.37 -1.33
C VAL A 120 10.49 1.08 -0.64
N THR A 121 11.64 1.16 -1.32
CA THR A 121 12.78 1.96 -0.86
C THR A 121 12.65 3.43 -1.27
N THR A 122 11.92 3.70 -2.34
CA THR A 122 11.53 5.04 -2.79
C THR A 122 10.17 4.96 -3.48
N THR A 123 9.33 5.96 -3.23
CA THR A 123 8.01 6.07 -3.86
C THR A 123 8.09 6.16 -5.38
N SER A 124 9.19 6.71 -5.93
CA SER A 124 9.42 6.80 -7.38
C SER A 124 9.54 5.44 -8.06
N TRP A 125 9.85 4.38 -7.32
CA TRP A 125 10.01 3.02 -7.86
C TRP A 125 8.81 2.12 -7.61
N LEU A 126 7.72 2.64 -7.04
CA LEU A 126 6.52 1.87 -6.71
C LEU A 126 6.10 0.96 -7.86
N TRP A 127 5.78 1.54 -9.02
CA TRP A 127 5.26 0.78 -10.16
C TRP A 127 6.26 -0.21 -10.72
N LYS A 128 7.54 0.18 -10.79
CA LYS A 128 8.62 -0.74 -11.21
C LYS A 128 8.67 -1.97 -10.30
N ILE A 129 8.65 -1.77 -8.98
CA ILE A 129 8.69 -2.86 -8.01
C ILE A 129 7.45 -3.75 -8.17
N VAL A 130 6.25 -3.16 -8.13
CA VAL A 130 4.98 -3.91 -8.08
C VAL A 130 4.75 -4.72 -9.35
N PHE A 131 5.11 -4.18 -10.52
CA PHE A 131 4.99 -4.91 -11.79
C PHE A 131 5.90 -6.14 -11.86
N ASP A 132 7.04 -6.12 -11.18
CA ASP A 132 8.00 -7.24 -11.16
C ASP A 132 7.67 -8.31 -10.11
N LEU A 133 6.66 -8.10 -9.25
CA LEU A 133 6.31 -9.05 -8.17
C LEU A 133 5.63 -10.32 -8.69
N ARG A 134 5.85 -11.44 -7.99
CA ARG A 134 5.34 -12.75 -8.41
C ARG A 134 3.84 -12.89 -8.20
N THR A 135 3.36 -12.57 -7.00
CA THR A 135 1.95 -12.74 -6.63
C THR A 135 1.18 -11.49 -6.98
N LYS A 136 0.52 -11.49 -8.15
CA LYS A 136 -0.28 -10.37 -8.66
C LYS A 136 -1.33 -10.87 -9.68
N PRO A 137 -2.38 -10.10 -9.96
CA PRO A 137 -3.33 -10.37 -11.03
C PRO A 137 -2.67 -10.61 -12.39
N LYS A 138 -3.39 -11.29 -13.30
CA LYS A 138 -2.90 -11.49 -14.67
C LYS A 138 -2.99 -10.15 -15.41
N ASP A 139 -1.98 -9.84 -16.23
CA ASP A 139 -1.92 -8.60 -17.00
C ASP A 139 -2.00 -7.33 -16.10
N PHE A 140 -1.60 -7.46 -14.82
CA PHE A 140 -1.75 -6.41 -13.80
C PHE A 140 -1.23 -5.04 -14.26
N LYS A 141 -0.07 -5.01 -14.93
CA LYS A 141 0.52 -3.79 -15.46
C LYS A 141 -0.41 -3.09 -16.45
N GLU A 142 -0.98 -3.83 -17.39
CA GLU A 142 -1.85 -3.28 -18.43
C GLU A 142 -3.15 -2.70 -17.83
N LEU A 143 -3.71 -3.38 -16.82
CA LEU A 143 -4.88 -2.88 -16.09
C LEU A 143 -4.56 -1.57 -15.38
N VAL A 144 -3.45 -1.53 -14.64
CA VAL A 144 -3.00 -0.32 -13.92
C VAL A 144 -2.73 0.83 -14.88
N GLU A 145 -2.05 0.59 -16.00
CA GLU A 145 -1.71 1.61 -16.98
C GLU A 145 -2.96 2.28 -17.55
N LYS A 146 -4.00 1.49 -17.88
CA LYS A 146 -5.30 2.01 -18.31
C LYS A 146 -6.00 2.77 -17.19
N MET A 147 -6.15 2.17 -16.01
CA MET A 147 -6.85 2.79 -14.88
C MET A 147 -6.23 4.10 -14.40
N SER A 148 -4.90 4.22 -14.53
CA SER A 148 -4.14 5.36 -14.03
C SER A 148 -3.89 6.43 -15.09
N GLY A 149 -4.31 6.20 -16.34
CA GLY A 149 -4.05 7.10 -17.47
C GLY A 149 -2.57 7.22 -17.83
N PHE A 150 -1.77 6.17 -17.59
CA PHE A 150 -0.37 6.12 -18.05
C PHE A 150 -0.28 5.92 -19.56
N VAL A 151 -1.35 5.39 -20.14
CA VAL A 151 -1.58 5.26 -21.58
C VAL A 151 -2.90 5.96 -21.94
N PRO A 152 -3.10 6.36 -23.22
CA PRO A 152 -4.40 6.84 -23.68
C PRO A 152 -5.50 5.84 -23.32
N THR A 153 -6.59 6.33 -22.73
CA THR A 153 -7.69 5.49 -22.27
C THR A 153 -9.02 6.21 -22.37
N THR A 154 -10.11 5.45 -22.40
CA THR A 154 -11.47 5.98 -22.27
C THR A 154 -12.05 5.75 -20.87
N ARG A 155 -13.15 6.44 -20.57
CA ARG A 155 -13.92 6.21 -19.33
C ARG A 155 -14.33 4.74 -19.20
N GLU A 156 -14.82 4.15 -20.27
CA GLU A 156 -15.31 2.76 -20.32
C GLU A 156 -14.18 1.78 -20.04
N GLU A 157 -12.99 2.04 -20.59
CA GLU A 157 -11.80 1.21 -20.34
C GLU A 157 -11.31 1.31 -18.89
N VAL A 158 -11.35 2.50 -18.29
CA VAL A 158 -11.02 2.70 -16.87
C VAL A 158 -12.00 1.92 -15.99
N VAL A 159 -13.29 2.01 -16.27
CA VAL A 159 -14.33 1.26 -15.54
C VAL A 159 -14.11 -0.25 -15.67
N ALA A 160 -14.00 -0.76 -16.90
CA ALA A 160 -13.83 -2.19 -17.15
C ALA A 160 -12.55 -2.74 -16.51
N SER A 161 -11.45 -2.00 -16.59
CA SER A 161 -10.18 -2.37 -15.97
C SER A 161 -10.27 -2.36 -14.45
N SER A 162 -10.97 -1.38 -13.87
CA SER A 162 -11.20 -1.28 -12.42
C SER A 162 -12.03 -2.44 -11.88
N GLU A 163 -13.13 -2.79 -12.55
CA GLU A 163 -13.99 -3.90 -12.18
C GLU A 163 -13.26 -5.24 -12.28
N ARG A 164 -12.51 -5.46 -13.36
CA ARG A 164 -11.69 -6.65 -13.55
C ARG A 164 -10.61 -6.75 -12.46
N LEU A 165 -9.87 -5.66 -12.23
CA LEU A 165 -8.80 -5.66 -11.23
C LEU A 165 -9.35 -5.93 -9.82
N TYR A 166 -10.46 -5.29 -9.44
CA TYR A 166 -11.10 -5.52 -8.14
C TYR A 166 -11.51 -6.98 -7.95
N LYS A 167 -12.11 -7.60 -8.97
CA LYS A 167 -12.48 -9.02 -8.94
C LYS A 167 -11.26 -9.92 -8.77
N GLU A 168 -10.24 -9.75 -9.61
CA GLU A 168 -9.02 -10.58 -9.54
C GLU A 168 -8.27 -10.40 -8.21
N MET A 169 -8.26 -9.18 -7.65
CA MET A 169 -7.69 -8.92 -6.33
C MET A 169 -8.49 -9.60 -5.21
N SER A 170 -9.83 -9.60 -5.28
CA SER A 170 -10.69 -10.31 -4.32
C SER A 170 -10.39 -11.82 -4.31
N GLU A 171 -10.24 -12.41 -5.49
CA GLU A 171 -9.88 -13.83 -5.65
C GLU A 171 -8.49 -14.10 -5.06
N LEU A 172 -7.51 -13.24 -5.34
CA LEU A 172 -6.15 -13.37 -4.85
C LEU A 172 -6.04 -13.26 -3.32
N VAL A 173 -6.78 -12.31 -2.73
CA VAL A 173 -6.87 -12.12 -1.26
C VAL A 173 -7.51 -13.34 -0.60
N THR A 174 -8.56 -13.89 -1.20
CA THR A 174 -9.23 -15.10 -0.70
C THR A 174 -8.31 -16.32 -0.77
N GLN A 175 -7.57 -16.49 -1.89
CA GLN A 175 -6.58 -17.57 -2.04
C GLN A 175 -5.42 -17.46 -1.04
N ALA A 176 -5.10 -16.25 -0.58
CA ALA A 176 -4.12 -16.03 0.47
C ALA A 176 -4.64 -16.37 1.89
N GLY A 177 -5.87 -16.91 2.01
CA GLY A 177 -6.47 -17.33 3.27
C GLY A 177 -7.08 -16.19 4.08
N VAL A 178 -7.26 -15.01 3.48
CA VAL A 178 -7.89 -13.86 4.15
C VAL A 178 -9.40 -13.98 4.00
N LYS A 179 -10.09 -14.18 5.13
CA LYS A 179 -11.56 -14.15 5.17
C LYS A 179 -12.03 -12.71 5.30
N ILE A 180 -12.92 -12.30 4.41
CA ILE A 180 -13.69 -11.06 4.53
C ILE A 180 -14.97 -11.44 5.29
N GLU A 181 -15.02 -11.07 6.57
CA GLU A 181 -16.13 -11.42 7.46
C GLU A 181 -17.34 -10.54 7.13
N CYS A 182 -18.49 -11.17 6.83
CA CYS A 182 -19.79 -10.51 6.72
C CYS A 182 -20.69 -10.81 7.94
N ASP A 183 -20.29 -11.77 8.76
CA ASP A 183 -21.22 -12.54 9.61
C ASP A 183 -21.56 -11.86 10.94
N ASP A 184 -20.81 -10.83 11.34
CA ASP A 184 -21.02 -10.09 12.59
C ASP A 184 -21.86 -8.80 12.42
N LEU A 185 -22.33 -8.51 11.20
CA LEU A 185 -23.16 -7.35 10.92
C LEU A 185 -24.64 -7.76 10.89
N TRP A 186 -25.44 -7.21 11.80
CA TRP A 186 -26.90 -7.25 11.68
C TRP A 186 -27.30 -6.51 10.40
N VAL A 187 -27.84 -7.24 9.43
CA VAL A 187 -28.47 -6.68 8.21
C VAL A 187 -29.94 -6.39 8.48
#